data_AF-A0A173SJR4-F1
#
_entry.id   AF-A0A173SJR4-F1
#
_cell.length_a   1.000
_cell.length_b   1.000
_cell.length_c   1.000
_cell.angle_alpha   90.00
_cell.angle_beta   90.00
_cell.angle_gamma   90.00
#
_symmetry.space_group_name_H-M   'P 1'
#
loop_
_entity.id
_entity.type
_entity.pdbx_description
1 polymer ?
#
loop_
_entity_poly.entity_id
_entity_poly.type
_entity_poly.pdbx_seq_one_letter_code
_entity_poly.pdbx_strand_id
1 'polypeptide(L)'
;MRNYYLVLELLPVCGFIYAHYCEKHHSNYPNTSKGYPNKRIKKSRQGWEVGNQIMAQAIKSVTTIMILLNVIFFFMNVLNYGFATLLNLLMIGIGIYTGEKQLRVCINEKGIVMATPKVKVKRYLLPKLTRK
;
A
#
# COMPACT_ATOMS: atom_id res chain seq x y z
N MET A 1 22.68 17.42 15.64
CA MET A 1 22.43 16.62 14.41
C MET A 1 21.71 15.28 14.64
N ARG A 2 21.71 14.68 15.85
CA ARG A 2 21.09 13.36 16.12
C ARG A 2 19.55 13.31 15.97
N ASN A 3 18.84 14.43 16.17
CA ASN A 3 17.37 14.47 16.19
C ASN A 3 16.71 14.40 14.79
N TYR A 4 17.39 14.85 13.73
CA TYR A 4 16.83 14.80 12.36
C TYR A 4 16.73 13.36 11.83
N TYR A 5 17.61 12.47 12.27
CA TYR A 5 17.66 11.09 11.81
C TYR A 5 16.56 10.22 12.42
N LEU A 6 16.13 10.53 13.65
CA LEU A 6 14.98 9.86 14.29
C LEU A 6 13.68 10.05 13.51
N VAL A 7 13.48 11.23 12.91
CA VAL A 7 12.29 11.50 12.06
C VAL A 7 12.30 10.63 10.81
N LEU A 8 13.48 10.37 10.24
CA LEU A 8 13.64 9.55 9.04
C LEU A 8 13.52 8.04 9.34
N GLU A 9 13.90 7.60 10.53
CA GLU A 9 13.67 6.22 10.99
C GLU A 9 12.18 5.93 11.24
N LEU A 10 11.41 6.97 11.59
CA LEU A 10 9.97 6.87 11.79
C LEU A 10 9.17 6.81 10.48
N LEU A 11 9.73 7.21 9.34
CA LEU A 11 9.06 7.17 8.02
C LEU A 11 8.44 5.80 7.70
N PRO A 12 9.17 4.67 7.76
CA PRO A 12 8.59 3.36 7.49
C PRO A 12 7.52 2.96 8.50
N VAL A 13 7.65 3.37 9.77
CA VAL A 13 6.64 3.13 10.81
C VAL A 13 5.36 3.91 10.50
N CYS A 14 5.47 5.20 10.16
CA CYS A 14 4.36 6.03 9.73
C CYS A 14 3.69 5.47 8.47
N GLY A 15 4.48 5.02 7.49
CA GLY A 15 3.98 4.37 6.28
C GLY A 15 3.21 3.08 6.56
N PHE A 16 3.72 2.25 7.49
CA PHE A 16 3.04 1.03 7.93
C PHE A 16 1.70 1.33 8.62
N ILE A 17 1.69 2.29 9.55
CA ILE A 17 0.46 2.72 10.25
C ILE A 17 -0.55 3.28 9.26
N TYR A 18 -0.12 4.13 8.32
CA TYR A 18 -0.99 4.69 7.29
C TYR A 18 -1.57 3.60 6.38
N ALA A 19 -0.74 2.65 5.94
CA ALA A 19 -1.20 1.54 5.11
C ALA A 19 -2.23 0.68 5.85
N HIS A 20 -1.99 0.38 7.12
CA HIS A 20 -2.92 -0.38 7.96
C HIS A 20 -4.22 0.39 8.24
N TYR A 21 -4.15 1.71 8.42
CA TYR A 21 -5.33 2.56 8.53
C TYR A 21 -6.17 2.51 7.24
N CYS A 22 -5.53 2.65 6.07
CA CYS A 22 -6.19 2.51 4.77
C CYS A 22 -6.76 1.10 4.53
N GLU A 23 -6.13 0.07 5.10
CA GLU A 23 -6.60 -1.33 5.05
C GLU A 23 -7.79 -1.60 5.99
N LYS A 24 -7.93 -0.89 7.11
CA LYS A 24 -9.06 -1.13 8.04
C LYS A 24 -10.22 -0.19 7.81
N HIS A 25 -9.93 1.04 7.39
CA HIS A 25 -10.91 2.10 7.24
C HIS A 25 -11.20 2.41 5.78
N HIS A 26 -11.23 1.40 4.89
CA HIS A 26 -11.70 1.60 3.51
C HIS A 26 -13.06 2.29 3.56
N SER A 27 -13.09 3.60 3.34
CA SER A 27 -14.28 4.37 3.66
C SER A 27 -15.39 3.98 2.69
N ASN A 28 -16.62 3.88 3.20
CA ASN A 28 -17.78 3.44 2.41
C ASN A 28 -17.87 4.20 1.09
N TYR A 29 -17.86 3.49 -0.03
CA TYR A 29 -18.15 4.09 -1.33
C TYR A 29 -19.58 4.69 -1.31
N PRO A 30 -19.83 5.88 -1.87
CA PRO A 30 -18.94 6.70 -2.71
C PRO A 30 -18.04 7.70 -1.95
N ASN A 31 -18.01 7.69 -0.61
CA ASN A 31 -17.13 8.57 0.15
C ASN A 31 -15.66 8.11 0.06
N THR A 32 -14.98 8.54 -0.99
CA THR A 32 -13.59 8.21 -1.33
C THR A 32 -12.56 9.23 -0.81
N SER A 33 -12.91 9.97 0.24
CA SER A 33 -12.04 10.97 0.87
C SER A 33 -10.91 10.37 1.69
N LYS A 34 -11.05 9.13 2.17
CA LYS A 34 -10.08 8.44 3.04
C LYS A 34 -9.63 7.12 2.41
N GLY A 35 -8.36 7.03 2.02
CA GLY A 35 -7.80 5.87 1.31
C GLY A 35 -6.86 6.32 0.19
N TYR A 36 -6.47 5.40 -0.69
CA TYR A 36 -5.56 5.68 -1.79
C TYR A 36 -6.29 6.41 -2.93
N PRO A 37 -5.95 7.69 -3.21
CA PRO A 37 -6.68 8.50 -4.17
C PRO A 37 -6.22 8.22 -5.60
N ASN A 38 -6.48 7.02 -6.12
CA ASN A 38 -6.19 6.70 -7.53
C ASN A 38 -7.45 6.78 -8.38
N LYS A 39 -7.36 7.44 -9.55
CA LYS A 39 -8.47 7.64 -10.49
C LYS A 39 -9.09 6.31 -10.96
N ARG A 40 -8.33 5.21 -11.02
CA ARG A 40 -8.82 3.87 -11.42
C ARG A 40 -9.68 3.23 -10.32
N ILE A 41 -9.36 3.51 -9.05
CA ILE A 41 -9.97 2.94 -7.85
C ILE A 41 -11.32 3.59 -7.55
N LYS A 42 -11.49 4.88 -7.85
CA LYS A 42 -12.72 5.65 -7.56
C LYS A 42 -13.91 5.41 -8.50
N LYS A 43 -13.75 4.61 -9.56
CA LYS A 43 -14.79 4.42 -10.60
C LYS A 43 -15.89 3.44 -10.21
N SER A 44 -15.63 2.54 -9.27
CA SER A 44 -16.61 1.55 -8.82
C SER A 44 -16.37 1.20 -7.35
N ARG A 45 -17.41 0.73 -6.66
CA ARG A 45 -17.29 0.24 -5.27
C ARG A 45 -16.29 -0.92 -5.15
N GLN A 46 -16.36 -1.89 -6.05
CA GLN A 46 -15.44 -3.03 -6.05
C GLN A 46 -14.01 -2.60 -6.36
N GLY A 47 -13.81 -1.68 -7.31
CA GLY A 47 -12.51 -1.08 -7.60
C GLY A 47 -11.96 -0.31 -6.40
N TRP A 48 -12.83 0.34 -5.61
CA TRP A 48 -12.45 1.06 -4.40
C TRP A 48 -11.97 0.15 -3.28
N GLU A 49 -12.76 -0.87 -2.94
CA GLU A 49 -12.44 -1.81 -1.86
C GLU A 49 -11.19 -2.65 -2.22
N VAL A 50 -11.16 -3.24 -3.42
CA VAL A 50 -10.04 -4.09 -3.87
C VAL A 50 -8.79 -3.27 -4.12
N GLY A 51 -8.91 -2.10 -4.75
CA GLY A 51 -7.77 -1.24 -5.05
C GLY A 51 -7.08 -0.70 -3.80
N ASN A 52 -7.87 -0.30 -2.80
CA ASN A 52 -7.30 0.12 -1.51
C ASN A 52 -6.60 -1.03 -0.79
N GLN A 53 -7.14 -2.25 -0.84
CA GLN A 53 -6.49 -3.41 -0.24
C GLN A 53 -5.16 -3.76 -0.94
N ILE A 54 -5.12 -3.75 -2.27
CA ILE A 54 -3.89 -4.03 -3.03
C ILE A 54 -2.82 -3.00 -2.71
N MET A 55 -3.17 -1.71 -2.73
CA MET A 55 -2.22 -0.63 -2.42
C MET A 55 -1.75 -0.68 -0.96
N ALA A 56 -2.68 -0.91 -0.02
CA ALA A 56 -2.34 -1.06 1.39
C ALA A 56 -1.39 -2.23 1.61
N GLN A 57 -1.66 -3.39 1.02
CA GLN A 57 -0.82 -4.57 1.18
C GLN A 57 0.58 -4.37 0.58
N ALA A 58 0.69 -3.75 -0.60
CA ALA A 58 1.98 -3.44 -1.21
C ALA A 58 2.83 -2.52 -0.31
N ILE A 59 2.24 -1.41 0.15
CA ILE A 59 2.95 -0.44 0.99
C ILE A 59 3.29 -1.04 2.36
N LYS A 60 2.37 -1.80 2.96
CA LYS A 60 2.58 -2.50 4.23
C LYS A 60 3.71 -3.52 4.14
N SER A 61 3.79 -4.27 3.04
CA SER A 61 4.84 -5.28 2.84
C SER A 61 6.22 -4.63 2.73
N VAL A 62 6.32 -3.57 1.92
CA VAL A 62 7.56 -2.81 1.75
C VAL A 62 7.99 -2.13 3.04
N THR A 63 7.08 -1.43 3.72
CA THR A 63 7.38 -0.74 4.98
C THR A 63 7.77 -1.72 6.09
N THR A 64 7.18 -2.92 6.14
CA THR A 64 7.58 -3.97 7.10
C THR A 64 9.03 -4.41 6.87
N ILE A 65 9.42 -4.63 5.62
CA ILE A 65 10.81 -4.98 5.26
C ILE A 65 11.77 -3.84 5.68
N MET A 66 11.37 -2.59 5.44
CA MET A 66 12.17 -1.43 5.83
C MET A 66 12.35 -1.30 7.34
N ILE A 67 11.30 -1.54 8.13
CA ILE A 67 11.40 -1.56 9.60
C ILE A 67 12.41 -2.63 10.04
N LEU A 68 12.31 -3.84 9.48
CA LEU A 68 13.21 -4.94 9.83
C LEU A 68 14.67 -4.63 9.47
N LEU A 69 14.90 -4.08 8.28
CA LEU A 69 16.24 -3.65 7.86
C LEU A 69 16.80 -2.55 8.78
N ASN A 70 16.00 -1.52 9.09
CA ASN A 70 16.44 -0.45 9.98
C ASN A 70 16.79 -0.97 11.38
N VAL A 71 16.02 -1.92 11.91
CA VAL A 71 16.32 -2.56 13.21
C VAL A 71 17.66 -3.31 13.16
N ILE A 72 17.88 -4.14 12.14
CA ILE A 72 19.14 -4.88 11.97
C ILE A 72 20.33 -3.92 11.89
N PHE A 73 20.18 -2.87 11.09
CA PHE A 73 21.22 -1.88 10.88
C PHE A 73 21.53 -1.03 12.10
N PHE A 74 20.52 -0.72 12.91
CA PHE A 74 20.70 -0.07 14.21
C PHE A 74 21.54 -0.94 15.15
N PHE A 75 21.27 -2.24 15.23
CA PHE A 75 22.03 -3.16 16.09
C PHE A 75 23.46 -3.41 15.60
N MET A 76 23.68 -3.41 14.30
CA MET A 76 25.02 -3.64 13.73
C MET A 76 25.91 -2.38 13.77
N ASN A 77 25.37 -1.17 14.01
CA ASN A 77 26.11 0.11 13.86
C ASN A 77 26.79 0.27 12.48
N VAL A 78 26.33 -0.46 11.47
CA VAL A 78 27.03 -0.63 10.18
C VAL A 78 26.71 0.49 9.18
N LEU A 79 25.70 1.33 9.43
CA LEU A 79 25.21 2.24 8.40
C LEU A 79 25.45 3.72 8.65
N ASN A 80 25.95 4.36 7.60
CA ASN A 80 25.93 5.80 7.45
C ASN A 80 24.48 6.26 7.20
N TYR A 81 23.97 7.13 8.08
CA TYR A 81 22.56 7.56 8.10
C TYR A 81 22.05 8.13 6.76
N GLY A 82 22.93 8.72 5.95
CA GLY A 82 22.59 9.19 4.60
C GLY A 82 22.21 8.05 3.64
N PHE A 83 22.90 6.91 3.71
CA PHE A 83 22.61 5.75 2.88
C PHE A 83 21.30 5.07 3.29
N ALA A 84 21.06 4.93 4.61
CA ALA A 84 19.80 4.39 5.13
C ALA A 84 18.60 5.24 4.67
N THR A 85 18.74 6.57 4.67
CA THR A 85 17.70 7.49 4.20
C THR A 85 17.40 7.29 2.71
N LEU A 86 18.45 7.22 1.88
CA LEU A 86 18.31 6.98 0.44
C LEU A 86 17.63 5.64 0.15
N LEU A 87 18.03 4.59 0.86
CA LEU A 87 17.44 3.25 0.74
C LEU A 87 15.97 3.26 1.15
N ASN A 88 15.62 3.98 2.23
CA ASN A 88 14.24 4.10 2.66
C ASN A 88 13.36 4.78 1.60
N LEU A 89 13.82 5.88 1.01
CA LEU A 89 13.10 6.58 -0.06
C LEU A 89 12.91 5.71 -1.31
N LEU A 90 13.96 5.00 -1.74
CA LEU A 90 13.91 4.08 -2.87
C LEU A 90 12.86 2.97 -2.65
N MET A 91 12.87 2.37 -1.46
CA MET A 91 11.95 1.29 -1.12
C MET A 91 10.49 1.75 -1.12
N ILE A 92 10.19 2.92 -0.54
CA ILE A 92 8.84 3.51 -0.60
C ILE A 92 8.41 3.71 -2.06
N GLY A 93 9.30 4.23 -2.90
CA GLY A 93 9.03 4.38 -4.34
C GLY A 93 8.71 3.05 -5.03
N ILE A 94 9.48 2.00 -4.73
CA ILE A 94 9.24 0.64 -5.25
C ILE A 94 7.88 0.11 -4.77
N GLY A 95 7.51 0.36 -3.52
CA GLY A 95 6.20 -0.04 -2.98
C GLY A 95 5.02 0.60 -3.71
N ILE A 96 5.10 1.91 -3.96
CA ILE A 96 4.08 2.64 -4.72
C ILE A 96 4.01 2.10 -6.16
N TYR A 97 5.17 1.97 -6.84
CA TYR A 97 5.23 1.46 -8.20
C TYR A 97 4.67 0.04 -8.34
N THR A 98 5.03 -0.83 -7.40
CA THR A 98 4.55 -2.22 -7.37
C THR A 98 3.05 -2.27 -7.13
N GLY A 99 2.54 -1.47 -6.19
CA GLY A 99 1.11 -1.31 -5.94
C GLY A 99 0.36 -0.85 -7.18
N GLU A 100 0.84 0.17 -7.89
CA GLU A 100 0.22 0.66 -9.13
C GLU A 100 0.26 -0.37 -10.27
N LYS A 101 1.34 -1.14 -10.39
CA LYS A 101 1.44 -2.22 -11.37
C LYS A 101 0.42 -3.31 -11.09
N GLN A 102 0.30 -3.76 -9.84
CA GLN A 102 -0.72 -4.72 -9.44
C GLN A 102 -2.13 -4.18 -9.64
N LEU A 103 -2.35 -2.91 -9.33
CA LEU A 103 -3.61 -2.24 -9.55
C LEU A 103 -4.03 -2.27 -11.03
N ARG A 104 -3.11 -2.02 -11.96
CA ARG A 104 -3.38 -2.08 -13.41
C ARG A 104 -3.74 -3.48 -13.91
N VAL A 105 -3.12 -4.52 -13.33
CA VAL A 105 -3.45 -5.91 -13.65
C VAL A 105 -4.81 -6.31 -13.09
N CYS A 106 -5.11 -5.87 -11.86
CA CYS A 106 -6.31 -6.30 -11.16
C CYS A 106 -7.54 -5.45 -11.50
N ILE A 107 -7.36 -4.18 -11.86
CA ILE A 107 -8.43 -3.22 -12.13
C ILE A 107 -8.20 -2.58 -13.50
N ASN A 108 -9.15 -2.77 -14.40
CA ASN A 108 -9.09 -2.15 -15.72
C ASN A 108 -9.40 -0.64 -15.67
N GLU A 109 -9.28 0.03 -16.80
CA GLU A 109 -9.52 1.48 -16.88
C GLU A 109 -10.97 1.90 -16.59
N LYS A 110 -11.92 0.96 -16.66
CA LYS A 110 -13.32 1.15 -16.31
C LYS A 110 -13.59 0.94 -14.81
N GLY A 111 -12.57 0.61 -14.01
CA GLY A 111 -12.73 0.31 -12.58
C GLY A 111 -13.29 -1.09 -12.31
N ILE A 112 -13.26 -1.99 -13.30
CA ILE A 112 -13.76 -3.36 -13.19
C ILE A 112 -12.60 -4.26 -12.75
N VAL A 113 -12.84 -5.11 -11.76
CA VAL A 113 -11.85 -6.05 -11.24
C VAL A 113 -11.73 -7.25 -12.21
N MET A 114 -10.54 -7.45 -12.79
CA MET A 114 -10.28 -8.50 -13.79
C MET A 114 -9.72 -9.79 -13.19
N ALA A 115 -8.87 -9.67 -12.17
CA ALA A 115 -8.31 -10.80 -11.43
C ALA A 115 -7.93 -10.31 -10.03
N THR A 116 -8.42 -10.98 -8.99
CA THR A 116 -7.97 -10.73 -7.61
C THR A 116 -6.73 -11.57 -7.33
N PRO A 117 -5.65 -11.01 -6.76
CA PRO A 117 -4.68 -11.83 -6.04
C PRO A 117 -5.42 -12.57 -4.90
N LYS A 118 -4.78 -13.53 -4.23
CA LYS A 118 -5.33 -14.21 -3.03
C LYS A 118 -5.52 -13.27 -1.82
N VAL A 119 -5.99 -12.04 -2.03
CA VAL A 119 -6.48 -11.13 -1.01
C VAL A 119 -7.80 -11.70 -0.53
N LYS A 120 -7.92 -11.96 0.78
CA LYS A 120 -9.20 -12.31 1.41
C LYS A 120 -10.13 -11.09 1.36
N VAL A 121 -10.66 -10.78 0.18
CA VAL A 121 -11.82 -9.93 0.05
C VAL A 121 -12.93 -10.69 0.78
N LYS A 122 -13.40 -10.16 1.92
CA LYS A 122 -14.65 -10.64 2.55
C LYS A 122 -15.66 -10.77 1.42
N ARG A 123 -16.12 -12.00 1.14
CA ARG A 123 -16.95 -12.35 -0.02
C ARG A 123 -18.18 -11.45 -0.08
N TYR A 124 -18.08 -10.31 -0.75
CA TYR A 124 -19.23 -9.58 -1.23
C TYR A 124 -19.42 -9.99 -2.67
N LEU A 125 -20.26 -11.01 -2.82
CA LEU A 125 -21.04 -11.34 -4.00
C LEU A 125 -20.47 -10.76 -5.29
N LEU A 126 -19.67 -11.58 -6.00
CA LEU A 126 -19.64 -11.52 -7.46
C LEU A 126 -21.10 -11.39 -7.91
N PRO A 127 -21.53 -10.33 -8.62
CA PRO A 127 -22.77 -10.45 -9.35
C PRO A 127 -22.53 -11.63 -10.27
N LYS A 128 -23.35 -12.68 -10.10
CA LYS A 128 -23.43 -13.79 -11.04
C LYS A 128 -23.47 -13.13 -12.42
N LEU A 129 -22.39 -13.27 -13.19
CA LEU A 129 -22.42 -13.12 -14.63
C LEU A 129 -23.41 -14.18 -15.10
N THR A 130 -24.67 -13.78 -15.14
CA THR A 130 -25.75 -14.52 -15.76
C THR A 130 -25.31 -14.73 -17.20
N ARG A 131 -24.94 -15.98 -17.50
CA ARG A 131 -25.07 -16.55 -18.84
C ARG A 131 -26.40 -16.08 -19.40
N LYS A 132 -26.35 -15.33 -20.49
CA LYS A 132 -27.37 -15.38 -21.52
C LYS A 132 -26.66 -15.85 -22.77
#